data_AF-A0A2X3IYL8-F1
#
_entry.id   AF-A0A2X3IYL8-F1
#
_cell.length_a   1.000
_cell.length_b   1.000
_cell.length_c   1.000
_cell.angle_alpha   90.00
_cell.angle_beta   90.00
_cell.angle_gamma   90.00
#
_symmetry.space_group_name_H-M   'P 1'
#
loop_
_entity.id
_entity.type
_entity.pdbx_description
1 polymer ?
#
loop_
_entity_poly.entity_id
_entity_poly.type
_entity_poly.pdbx_seq_one_letter_code
_entity_poly.pdbx_strand_id
1 'polypeptide(L)'
;MKKISALSVSLALLLNAPAFAADAKLPAPIEALEKQGFELKGEFKAPGDLQGYAMQYQGQGTTVYLTPDKQHAIMGKHDRYRR
;
A
#
# COMPACT_ATOMS: atom_id res chain seq x y z
N MET A 1 26.09 -6.68 -53.94
CA MET A 1 25.96 -6.64 -52.46
C MET A 1 25.13 -5.38 -52.15
N LYS A 2 23.99 -5.36 -51.47
CA LYS A 2 23.61 -6.00 -50.22
C LYS A 2 22.07 -6.15 -50.21
N LYS A 3 21.57 -7.35 -49.93
CA LYS A 3 20.14 -7.62 -49.70
C LYS A 3 19.78 -6.97 -48.36
N ILE A 4 18.91 -5.97 -48.37
CA ILE A 4 18.45 -5.33 -47.15
C ILE A 4 17.24 -6.13 -46.67
N SER A 5 17.50 -7.07 -45.77
CA SER A 5 16.51 -7.94 -45.15
C SER A 5 15.49 -7.10 -44.38
N ALA A 6 14.29 -6.95 -44.94
CA ALA A 6 13.11 -6.45 -44.24
C ALA A 6 12.58 -7.53 -43.29
N LEU A 7 13.32 -7.81 -42.22
CA LEU A 7 12.95 -8.78 -41.17
C LEU A 7 12.74 -8.06 -39.81
N SER A 8 12.22 -6.83 -39.83
CA SER A 8 12.17 -5.99 -38.63
C SER A 8 10.77 -5.66 -38.11
N VAL A 9 9.70 -6.18 -38.72
CA VAL A 9 8.32 -5.79 -38.34
C VAL A 9 7.69 -6.71 -37.27
N SER A 10 8.35 -7.78 -36.84
CA SER A 10 7.70 -8.80 -35.99
C SER A 10 7.93 -8.69 -34.47
N LEU A 11 8.63 -7.68 -33.95
CA LEU A 11 9.01 -7.67 -32.53
C LEU A 11 8.23 -6.68 -31.63
N ALA A 12 7.20 -6.00 -32.15
CA ALA A 12 6.51 -4.94 -31.41
C ALA A 12 5.29 -5.38 -30.57
N LEU A 13 5.02 -6.69 -30.40
CA LEU A 13 3.76 -7.16 -29.78
C LEU A 13 3.87 -7.90 -28.44
N LEU A 14 5.04 -7.93 -27.81
CA LEU A 14 5.20 -8.62 -26.54
C LEU A 14 5.65 -7.62 -25.50
N LEU A 15 4.72 -7.07 -24.72
CA LEU A 15 4.89 -6.56 -23.34
C LEU A 15 3.64 -5.79 -22.89
N ASN A 16 2.45 -6.40 -23.02
CA ASN A 16 1.27 -5.93 -22.28
C ASN A 16 0.93 -6.97 -21.22
N ALA A 17 1.81 -7.11 -20.23
CA ALA A 17 1.54 -7.93 -19.06
C ALA A 17 0.59 -7.12 -18.15
N PRO A 18 -0.61 -7.62 -17.82
CA PRO A 18 -1.38 -7.02 -16.75
C PRO A 18 -0.56 -7.19 -15.47
N ALA A 19 -0.14 -6.07 -14.87
CA ALA A 19 0.35 -6.10 -13.52
C ALA A 19 -0.82 -6.60 -12.66
N PHE A 20 -0.75 -7.85 -12.22
CA PHE A 20 -1.60 -8.35 -11.16
C PHE A 20 -1.29 -7.48 -9.95
N ALA A 21 -2.14 -6.46 -9.73
CA ALA A 21 -2.21 -5.80 -8.44
C ALA A 21 -2.60 -6.92 -7.48
N ALA A 22 -1.63 -7.40 -6.70
CA ALA A 22 -1.95 -8.24 -5.58
C ALA A 22 -2.90 -7.40 -4.72
N ASP A 23 -4.17 -7.80 -4.67
CA ASP A 23 -5.10 -7.40 -3.63
C ASP A 23 -4.45 -7.82 -2.32
N ALA A 24 -3.58 -6.95 -1.80
CA ALA A 24 -2.95 -7.10 -0.51
C ALA A 24 -4.10 -6.96 0.48
N LYS A 25 -4.74 -8.09 0.76
CA LYS A 25 -5.89 -8.18 1.64
C LYS A 25 -5.51 -7.46 2.92
N LEU A 26 -6.16 -6.32 3.14
CA LEU A 26 -5.86 -5.48 4.28
C LEU A 26 -6.11 -6.31 5.56
N PRO A 27 -5.29 -6.15 6.60
CA PRO A 27 -5.52 -6.85 7.86
C PRO A 27 -6.93 -6.54 8.38
N ALA A 28 -7.59 -7.52 8.99
CA ALA A 28 -8.96 -7.35 9.50
C ALA A 28 -9.15 -6.10 10.40
N PRO A 29 -8.18 -5.71 11.27
CA PRO A 29 -8.29 -4.47 12.04
C PRO A 29 -8.32 -3.21 11.18
N ILE A 30 -7.58 -3.20 10.07
CA ILE A 30 -7.50 -2.07 9.14
C ILE A 30 -8.79 -1.96 8.32
N GLU A 31 -9.28 -3.07 7.79
CA GLU A 31 -10.59 -3.13 7.10
C GLU A 31 -11.74 -2.67 8.03
N ALA A 32 -11.67 -3.00 9.33
CA ALA A 32 -12.67 -2.58 10.31
C ALA A 32 -12.66 -1.06 10.55
N LEU A 33 -11.46 -0.45 10.61
CA LEU A 33 -11.30 1.00 10.74
C LEU A 33 -11.84 1.72 9.50
N GLU A 34 -11.60 1.18 8.30
CA GLU A 34 -12.15 1.77 7.07
C GLU A 34 -13.68 1.81 7.08
N LYS A 35 -14.33 0.74 7.54
CA LYS A 35 -15.80 0.69 7.71
C LYS A 35 -16.34 1.69 8.74
N GLN A 36 -15.51 2.14 9.67
CA GLN A 36 -15.85 3.17 10.65
C GLN A 36 -15.67 4.60 10.11
N GLY A 37 -15.16 4.75 8.88
CA GLY A 37 -14.92 6.04 8.24
C GLY A 37 -13.49 6.55 8.37
N PHE A 38 -12.53 5.68 8.75
CA PHE A 38 -11.11 6.00 8.59
C PHE A 38 -10.71 5.81 7.12
N GLU A 39 -9.93 6.73 6.59
CA GLU A 39 -9.37 6.61 5.26
C GLU A 39 -7.91 6.17 5.36
N LEU A 40 -7.58 5.03 4.76
CA LEU A 40 -6.21 4.59 4.64
C LEU A 40 -5.45 5.51 3.68
N LYS A 41 -4.46 6.24 4.18
CA LYS A 41 -3.59 7.12 3.38
C LYS A 41 -2.31 6.41 2.93
N GLY A 42 -1.90 5.36 3.61
CA GLY A 42 -0.77 4.54 3.22
C GLY A 42 -0.29 3.60 4.32
N GLU A 43 0.71 2.80 4.00
CA GLU A 43 1.34 1.87 4.93
C GLU A 43 2.85 2.13 5.01
N PHE A 44 3.45 1.84 6.15
CA PHE A 44 4.88 2.02 6.39
C PHE A 44 5.40 0.98 7.37
N LYS A 45 6.66 0.60 7.26
CA LYS A 45 7.29 -0.27 8.24
C LYS A 45 7.70 0.54 9.47
N ALA A 46 7.20 0.15 10.63
CA ALA A 46 7.60 0.73 11.90
C ALA A 46 8.77 -0.06 12.51
N PRO A 47 9.55 0.54 13.42
CA PRO A 47 10.58 -0.17 14.17
C PRO A 47 10.01 -1.37 14.93
N GLY A 48 10.81 -2.43 15.09
CA GLY A 48 10.40 -3.65 15.80
C GLY A 48 9.54 -4.61 14.98
N ASP A 49 9.72 -4.63 13.65
CA ASP A 49 8.97 -5.48 12.70
C ASP A 49 7.45 -5.27 12.72
N LEU A 50 7.01 -4.10 13.19
CA LEU A 50 5.61 -3.71 13.21
C LEU A 50 5.21 -3.10 11.88
N GLN A 51 4.04 -3.48 11.38
CA GLN A 51 3.45 -2.84 10.20
C GLN A 51 2.63 -1.63 10.65
N GLY A 52 3.01 -0.44 10.19
CA GLY A 52 2.29 0.80 10.42
C GLY A 52 1.38 1.17 9.25
N TYR A 53 0.29 1.86 9.55
CA TYR A 53 -0.69 2.39 8.62
C TYR A 53 -0.97 3.84 8.97
N ALA A 54 -0.84 4.73 7.99
CA ALA A 54 -1.26 6.12 8.08
C ALA A 54 -2.74 6.18 7.71
N MET A 55 -3.58 6.63 8.63
CA MET A 55 -5.02 6.79 8.41
C MET A 55 -5.44 8.22 8.66
N GLN A 56 -6.56 8.63 8.08
CA GLN A 56 -7.20 9.91 8.36
C GLN A 56 -8.63 9.67 8.82
N TYR A 57 -9.03 10.36 9.88
CA TYR A 57 -10.41 10.34 10.36
C TYR A 57 -10.90 11.77 10.52
N GLN A 58 -12.00 12.12 9.85
CA GLN A 58 -12.58 13.48 9.87
C GLN A 58 -11.54 14.59 9.60
N GLY A 59 -10.62 14.36 8.65
CA GLY A 59 -9.54 15.30 8.32
C GLY A 59 -8.32 15.27 9.25
N GLN A 60 -8.38 14.55 10.38
CA GLN A 60 -7.26 14.39 11.31
C GLN A 60 -6.44 13.15 10.97
N GLY A 61 -5.15 13.34 10.69
CA GLY A 61 -4.21 12.24 10.45
C GLY A 61 -3.87 11.50 11.75
N THR A 62 -3.87 10.17 11.70
CA THR A 62 -3.50 9.28 12.79
C THR A 62 -2.61 8.14 12.27
N THR A 63 -1.87 7.50 13.17
CA THR A 63 -1.07 6.31 12.86
C THR A 63 -1.63 5.10 13.58
N VAL A 64 -1.67 3.97 12.88
CA VAL A 64 -2.19 2.70 13.37
C VAL A 64 -1.12 1.65 13.18
N TYR A 65 -0.70 0.99 14.26
CA TYR A 65 0.31 -0.05 14.25
C TYR A 65 -0.35 -1.41 14.40
N LEU A 66 -0.14 -2.30 13.45
CA LEU A 66 -0.59 -3.67 13.53
C LEU A 66 0.35 -4.46 14.43
N THR A 67 -0.21 -5.21 15.37
CA THR A 67 0.55 -6.16 16.18
C THR A 67 1.09 -7.31 15.33
N PRO A 68 2.15 -8.00 15.76
CA PRO A 68 2.74 -9.09 14.98
C PRO A 68 1.77 -10.23 14.67
N ASP A 69 0.74 -10.41 15.50
CA ASP A 69 -0.33 -11.40 15.32
C ASP A 69 -1.33 -11.05 14.20
N LYS A 70 -1.28 -9.84 13.64
CA LYS A 70 -2.19 -9.29 12.62
C LYS A 70 -3.67 -9.25 13.03
N GLN A 71 -3.96 -9.46 14.31
CA GLN A 71 -5.32 -9.52 14.87
C GLN A 71 -5.68 -8.25 15.64
N HIS A 72 -4.68 -7.52 16.12
CA HIS A 72 -4.88 -6.28 16.86
C HIS A 72 -4.20 -5.10 16.17
N ALA A 73 -4.74 -3.91 16.42
CA ALA A 73 -4.16 -2.67 15.95
C ALA A 73 -4.11 -1.66 17.10
N ILE A 74 -2.98 -1.00 17.23
CA ILE A 74 -2.69 0.01 18.24
C ILE A 74 -2.74 1.36 17.55
N MET A 75 -3.69 2.21 17.94
CA MET A 75 -3.77 3.57 17.42
C MET A 75 -2.89 4.51 18.24
N GLY A 76 -1.90 5.12 17.59
CA GLY A 76 -1.07 6.14 18.19
C GLY A 76 -1.75 7.51 18.10
N LYS A 77 -1.82 8.22 19.22
CA LYS A 77 -2.20 9.64 19.20
C LYS A 77 -1.01 10.45 18.69
N HIS A 78 -1.11 10.98 17.47
CA HIS A 78 -0.11 11.89 16.94
C HIS A 78 -0.31 13.27 17.59
N ASP A 79 0.22 13.46 18.80
CA ASP A 79 0.18 14.77 19.46
C ASP A 79 1.15 15.73 18.75
N ARG A 80 0.57 16.67 18.00
CA ARG A 80 1.30 17.68 17.22
C ARG A 80 1.73 18.88 18.06
N TYR A 81 1.90 18.78 19.38
CA TYR A 81 2.47 19.89 20.15
C TYR A 81 3.32 19.43 21.34
N ARG A 82 4.62 19.24 21.09
CA ARG A 82 5.67 19.53 22.07
C ARG A 82 6.41 20.78 21.57
N ARG A 83 5.92 21.95 22.01
CA ARG A 83 6.68 23.20 21.96
C ARG A 83 7.86 23.10 22.93
#